data_AF-A0A0Q5JJD6-F1
#
_entry.id   AF-A0A0Q5JJD6-F1
#
_cell.length_a   1.000
_cell.length_b   1.000
_cell.length_c   1.000
_cell.angle_alpha   90.00
_cell.angle_beta   90.00
_cell.angle_gamma   90.00
#
_symmetry.space_group_name_H-M   'P 1'
#
loop_
_entity.id
_entity.type
_entity.pdbx_description
1 polymer ?
#
loop_
_entity_poly.entity_id
_entity_poly.type
_entity_poly.pdbx_seq_one_letter_code
_entity_poly.pdbx_strand_id
1 'polypeptide(L)'
;MSTTDPYAPQSGDASYDVRSYDLALGYRVRTNRLEGTATIVAVAREPLTSFALDLVGLRTSRVRVDGAAARFAAGPRVVRVTPPRPLAAGDVFEVEVAYAGAPAPRRSRWGAVGWEELTDGALVAGQPIGAPTWFPCNDRPDDRARMRMEITVDDGYTVAATGVAGPTTRRGGRVTATFTSDVPTATYLAAVHVGRYRTRPLVGGGVDAVPSISVTAPPSLSAAVDRAFAAVPEMLRVFDRLFGPYPQDTCSLVVTADELEIPLEAQGLAVFGMNHLVPAAQRLVAHELAHQWFGNSVGIARWRDIWLNEGFACYAEWLWSDASGGTPVETCVAEHYARLAAKPRDLLLADPGPDDMFDDRVYKRGALTLHALRRTLGDQAFFDLVRGWTARHRHALVTTEDFRAAVESAGGPDAVAVLSRWIDAEALPPRP
;
A
#
# COMPACT_ATOMS: atom_id res chain seq x y z
N MET A 1 -24.84 13.12 -4.59
CA MET A 1 -23.55 13.22 -5.29
C MET A 1 -22.56 12.46 -4.44
N SER A 2 -22.12 11.30 -4.92
CA SER A 2 -21.03 10.57 -4.26
C SER A 2 -19.78 11.42 -4.40
N THR A 3 -19.27 11.98 -3.30
CA THR A 3 -18.12 12.89 -3.33
C THR A 3 -16.85 12.10 -3.11
N THR A 4 -15.80 12.44 -3.86
CA THR A 4 -14.42 11.95 -3.63
C THR A 4 -13.97 12.24 -2.19
N ASP A 5 -13.01 11.47 -1.68
CA ASP A 5 -12.49 11.60 -0.32
C ASP A 5 -12.03 13.05 -0.02
N PRO A 6 -12.50 13.70 1.07
CA PRO A 6 -12.11 15.06 1.43
C PRO A 6 -10.61 15.28 1.61
N TYR A 7 -9.84 14.22 1.89
CA TYR A 7 -8.39 14.31 2.01
C TYR A 7 -7.70 14.42 0.66
N ALA A 8 -8.29 13.80 -0.36
CA ALA A 8 -7.81 13.82 -1.74
C ALA A 8 -8.95 14.19 -2.72
N PRO A 9 -9.55 15.38 -2.63
CA PRO A 9 -10.80 15.74 -3.33
C PRO A 9 -10.62 15.91 -4.85
N GLN A 10 -9.41 15.71 -5.35
CA GLN A 10 -9.02 15.84 -6.75
C GLN A 10 -8.55 14.48 -7.33
N SER A 11 -8.82 13.39 -6.63
CA SER A 11 -8.40 12.03 -6.97
C SER A 11 -9.62 11.13 -7.10
N GLY A 12 -9.70 10.44 -8.23
CA GLY A 12 -10.73 9.48 -8.57
C GLY A 12 -12.08 10.07 -8.94
N ASP A 13 -13.00 9.15 -9.20
CA ASP A 13 -14.38 9.36 -9.58
C ASP A 13 -15.25 8.37 -8.80
N ALA A 14 -16.29 8.88 -8.15
CA ALA A 14 -17.17 8.09 -7.29
C ALA A 14 -18.36 7.48 -8.03
N SER A 15 -18.47 7.76 -9.32
CA SER A 15 -19.60 7.33 -10.16
C SER A 15 -19.44 5.91 -10.68
N TYR A 16 -18.29 5.25 -10.47
CA TYR A 16 -18.02 3.87 -10.88
C TYR A 16 -17.03 3.17 -9.93
N ASP A 17 -16.94 1.84 -10.04
CA ASP A 17 -15.93 1.01 -9.37
C ASP A 17 -15.13 0.20 -10.38
N VAL A 18 -13.82 0.09 -10.18
CA VAL A 18 -12.99 -0.79 -11.00
C VAL A 18 -12.99 -2.22 -10.45
N ARG A 19 -13.13 -3.19 -11.34
CA ARG A 19 -13.02 -4.63 -11.04
C ARG A 19 -11.62 -5.15 -11.32
N SER A 20 -11.01 -4.70 -12.42
CA SER A 20 -9.68 -5.13 -12.80
C SER A 20 -8.94 -4.10 -13.65
N TYR A 21 -7.61 -4.09 -13.49
CA TYR A 21 -6.66 -3.45 -14.38
C TYR A 21 -5.83 -4.54 -15.09
N ASP A 22 -5.76 -4.49 -16.42
CA ASP A 22 -4.76 -5.19 -17.22
C ASP A 22 -3.82 -4.14 -17.85
N LEU A 23 -2.56 -4.14 -17.45
CA LEU A 23 -1.57 -3.13 -17.82
C LEU A 23 -0.47 -3.77 -18.66
N ALA A 24 -0.44 -3.44 -19.95
CA ALA A 24 0.66 -3.78 -20.84
C ALA A 24 1.61 -2.58 -20.95
N LEU A 25 2.79 -2.68 -20.33
CA LEU A 25 3.74 -1.59 -20.15
C LEU A 25 5.06 -1.88 -20.84
N GLY A 26 5.58 -0.90 -21.57
CA GLY A 26 6.94 -0.86 -22.08
C GLY A 26 7.70 0.29 -21.45
N TYR A 27 8.73 0.00 -20.66
CA TYR A 27 9.58 1.00 -20.04
C TYR A 27 11.01 0.92 -20.59
N ARG A 28 11.57 2.08 -20.94
CA ARG A 28 12.96 2.23 -21.38
C ARG A 28 13.70 3.09 -20.37
N VAL A 29 14.59 2.46 -19.60
CA VAL A 29 15.31 3.12 -18.49
C VAL A 29 16.15 4.29 -19.01
N ARG A 30 16.95 4.08 -20.07
CA ARG A 30 17.88 5.09 -20.62
C ARG A 30 17.21 6.41 -21.04
N THR A 31 15.95 6.36 -21.45
CA THR A 31 15.24 7.54 -21.95
C THR A 31 14.10 7.98 -21.03
N ASN A 32 13.97 7.32 -19.86
CA ASN A 32 12.81 7.42 -18.98
C ASN A 32 11.50 7.50 -19.78
N ARG A 33 11.25 6.50 -20.65
CA ARG A 33 10.08 6.51 -21.53
C ARG A 33 9.19 5.32 -21.24
N LEU A 34 7.96 5.62 -20.84
CA LEU A 34 6.89 4.66 -20.63
C LEU A 34 5.91 4.73 -21.80
N GLU A 35 5.55 3.57 -22.32
CA GLU A 35 4.44 3.35 -23.24
C GLU A 35 3.51 2.33 -22.60
N GLY A 36 2.21 2.58 -22.60
CA GLY A 36 1.26 1.72 -21.92
C GLY A 36 -0.06 1.59 -22.68
N THR A 37 -0.66 0.41 -22.55
CA THR A 37 -2.09 0.19 -22.76
C THR A 37 -2.67 -0.32 -21.46
N ALA A 38 -3.66 0.40 -20.92
CA ALA A 38 -4.43 -0.04 -19.77
C ALA A 38 -5.83 -0.46 -20.23
N THR A 39 -6.23 -1.68 -19.89
CA THR A 39 -7.59 -2.17 -20.05
C THR A 39 -8.23 -2.25 -18.67
N ILE A 40 -9.29 -1.47 -18.47
CA ILE A 40 -9.94 -1.26 -17.18
C ILE A 40 -11.36 -1.78 -17.28
N VAL A 41 -11.70 -2.79 -16.50
CA VAL A 41 -13.09 -3.28 -16.40
C VAL A 41 -13.72 -2.65 -15.17
N ALA A 42 -14.84 -1.96 -15.34
CA ALA A 42 -15.49 -1.20 -14.29
C ALA A 42 -17.01 -1.41 -14.28
N VAL A 43 -17.66 -1.01 -13.18
CA VAL A 43 -19.11 -1.04 -13.01
C VAL A 43 -19.60 0.36 -12.71
N ALA A 44 -20.56 0.85 -13.48
CA ALA A 44 -21.18 2.15 -13.24
C ALA A 44 -22.05 2.09 -11.96
N ARG A 45 -21.80 2.96 -10.99
CA ARG A 45 -22.64 3.07 -9.77
C ARG A 45 -23.90 3.91 -10.01
N GLU A 46 -23.83 4.80 -10.97
CA GLU A 46 -24.92 5.68 -11.40
C GLU A 46 -24.90 5.82 -12.94
N PRO A 47 -25.95 6.37 -13.58
CA PRO A 47 -25.92 6.57 -15.03
C PRO A 47 -24.80 7.52 -15.48
N LEU A 48 -23.96 7.09 -16.43
CA LEU A 48 -22.77 7.83 -16.87
C LEU A 48 -22.93 8.33 -18.30
N THR A 49 -22.85 9.64 -18.47
CA THR A 49 -22.62 10.29 -19.78
C THR A 49 -21.16 10.69 -19.97
N SER A 50 -20.40 10.75 -18.88
CA SER A 50 -18.94 10.87 -18.85
C SER A 50 -18.40 10.37 -17.52
N PHE A 51 -17.14 9.98 -17.48
CA PHE A 51 -16.41 9.62 -16.25
C PHE A 51 -14.95 10.08 -16.34
N ALA A 52 -14.26 10.14 -15.21
CA ALA A 52 -12.88 10.59 -15.10
C ALA A 52 -11.92 9.45 -14.76
N LEU A 53 -10.79 9.35 -15.46
CA LEU A 53 -9.64 8.55 -15.06
C LEU A 53 -8.49 9.48 -14.67
N ASP A 54 -7.84 9.26 -13.53
CA ASP A 54 -6.63 9.98 -13.17
C ASP A 54 -5.45 9.51 -14.04
N LEU A 55 -4.71 10.46 -14.61
CA LEU A 55 -3.46 10.24 -15.33
C LEU A 55 -2.64 11.53 -15.31
N VAL A 56 -1.41 11.47 -14.78
CA VAL A 56 -0.56 12.64 -14.54
C VAL A 56 0.74 12.50 -15.34
N GLY A 57 1.11 13.56 -16.08
CA GLY A 57 2.40 13.64 -16.78
C GLY A 57 2.53 12.78 -18.05
N LEU A 58 1.56 11.90 -18.32
CA LEU A 58 1.55 11.02 -19.49
C LEU A 58 0.47 11.44 -20.49
N ARG A 59 0.76 11.28 -21.79
CA ARG A 59 -0.14 11.69 -22.86
C ARG A 59 -1.00 10.53 -23.31
N THR A 60 -2.31 10.66 -23.15
CA THR A 60 -3.30 9.77 -23.77
C THR A 60 -3.36 10.00 -25.29
N SER A 61 -3.27 8.93 -26.06
CA SER A 61 -3.37 8.96 -27.52
C SER A 61 -4.65 8.33 -28.05
N ARG A 62 -5.25 7.40 -27.30
CA ARG A 62 -6.48 6.71 -27.69
C ARG A 62 -7.26 6.27 -26.46
N VAL A 63 -8.59 6.36 -26.55
CA VAL A 63 -9.52 5.76 -25.59
C VAL A 63 -10.60 4.98 -26.35
N ARG A 64 -10.91 3.77 -25.90
CA ARG A 64 -12.06 2.99 -26.35
C ARG A 64 -12.92 2.62 -25.15
N VAL A 65 -14.24 2.56 -25.35
CA VAL A 65 -15.19 2.01 -24.39
C VAL A 65 -15.97 0.89 -25.08
N ASP A 66 -15.95 -0.30 -24.51
CA ASP A 66 -16.52 -1.55 -25.07
C ASP A 66 -16.08 -1.78 -26.52
N GLY A 67 -14.77 -1.62 -26.78
CA GLY A 67 -14.15 -1.77 -28.08
C GLY A 67 -14.39 -0.64 -29.10
N ALA A 68 -15.35 0.26 -28.84
CA ALA A 68 -15.68 1.40 -29.70
C ALA A 68 -14.88 2.65 -29.32
N ALA A 69 -14.50 3.48 -30.31
CA ALA A 69 -13.78 4.72 -30.05
C ALA A 69 -14.61 5.70 -29.19
N ALA A 70 -14.02 6.20 -28.10
CA ALA A 70 -14.64 7.16 -27.20
C ALA A 70 -14.02 8.54 -27.37
N ARG A 71 -14.81 9.60 -27.15
CA ARG A 71 -14.27 10.96 -27.08
C ARG A 71 -13.61 11.14 -25.72
N PHE A 72 -12.51 11.87 -25.66
CA PHE A 72 -11.85 12.19 -24.40
C PHE A 72 -11.26 13.60 -24.40
N ALA A 73 -11.15 14.17 -23.20
CA ALA A 73 -10.43 15.42 -22.95
C ALA A 73 -9.38 15.16 -21.86
N ALA A 74 -8.10 15.24 -22.21
CA ALA A 74 -7.00 15.07 -21.28
C ALA A 74 -6.62 16.42 -20.66
N GLY A 75 -6.81 16.52 -19.34
CA GLY A 75 -6.29 17.62 -18.51
C GLY A 75 -4.94 17.26 -17.88
N PRO A 76 -4.40 18.12 -17.00
CA PRO A 76 -3.11 17.90 -16.35
C PRO A 76 -3.08 16.72 -15.36
N ARG A 77 -4.26 16.23 -14.93
CA ARG A 77 -4.39 15.17 -13.91
C ARG A 77 -5.43 14.11 -14.25
N VAL A 78 -6.38 14.43 -15.11
CA VAL A 78 -7.56 13.62 -15.37
C VAL A 78 -7.81 13.57 -16.86
N VAL A 79 -8.14 12.38 -17.34
CA VAL A 79 -8.69 12.12 -18.66
C VAL A 79 -10.20 11.94 -18.51
N ARG A 80 -10.98 12.92 -18.96
CA ARG A 80 -12.44 12.82 -18.97
C ARG A 80 -12.88 12.07 -20.21
N VAL A 81 -13.53 10.93 -20.04
CA VAL A 81 -13.99 10.05 -21.11
C VAL A 81 -15.49 10.22 -21.31
N THR A 82 -15.92 10.36 -22.56
CA THR A 82 -17.33 10.36 -22.96
C THR A 82 -17.58 9.09 -23.79
N PRO A 83 -18.29 8.09 -23.23
CA PRO A 83 -18.57 6.86 -23.95
C PRO A 83 -19.47 7.14 -25.17
N PRO A 84 -19.42 6.29 -26.22
CA PRO A 84 -20.21 6.49 -27.43
C PRO A 84 -21.72 6.35 -27.20
N ARG A 85 -22.11 5.62 -26.13
CA ARG A 85 -23.47 5.53 -25.61
C ARG A 85 -23.42 5.75 -24.10
N PRO A 86 -24.40 6.43 -23.48
CA PRO A 86 -24.49 6.52 -22.03
C PRO A 86 -24.54 5.11 -21.40
N LEU A 87 -23.92 4.97 -20.23
CA LEU A 87 -23.93 3.76 -19.43
C LEU A 87 -25.03 3.87 -18.38
N ALA A 88 -25.81 2.81 -18.17
CA ALA A 88 -26.77 2.73 -17.09
C ALA A 88 -26.10 2.35 -15.77
N ALA A 89 -26.75 2.65 -14.64
CA ALA A 89 -26.29 2.16 -13.35
C ALA A 89 -26.31 0.62 -13.33
N GLY A 90 -25.22 0.01 -12.86
CA GLY A 90 -25.02 -1.44 -12.84
C GLY A 90 -24.39 -2.00 -14.11
N ASP A 91 -24.22 -1.22 -15.18
CA ASP A 91 -23.54 -1.67 -16.38
C ASP A 91 -22.07 -1.98 -16.08
N VAL A 92 -21.61 -3.15 -16.54
CA VAL A 92 -20.18 -3.48 -16.64
C VAL A 92 -19.68 -2.95 -17.96
N PHE A 93 -18.60 -2.19 -17.94
CA PHE A 93 -17.98 -1.61 -19.14
C PHE A 93 -16.47 -1.78 -19.11
N GLU A 94 -15.87 -1.85 -20.30
CA GLU A 94 -14.42 -1.92 -20.48
C GLU A 94 -13.89 -0.63 -21.08
N VAL A 95 -12.80 -0.09 -20.53
CA VAL A 95 -12.10 1.08 -21.05
C VAL A 95 -10.67 0.70 -21.42
N GLU A 96 -10.33 0.84 -22.70
CA GLU A 96 -8.93 0.72 -23.17
C GLU A 96 -8.34 2.13 -23.32
N VAL A 97 -7.20 2.39 -22.67
CA VAL A 97 -6.47 3.66 -22.77
C VAL A 97 -5.05 3.39 -23.25
N ALA A 98 -4.68 3.95 -24.40
CA ALA A 98 -3.30 3.96 -24.89
C ALA A 98 -2.61 5.29 -24.55
N TYR A 99 -1.46 5.22 -23.90
CA TYR A 99 -0.75 6.39 -23.38
C TYR A 99 0.77 6.23 -23.45
N ALA A 100 1.50 7.34 -23.43
CA ALA A 100 2.95 7.33 -23.39
C ALA A 100 3.52 8.65 -22.86
N GLY A 101 4.75 8.63 -22.39
CA GLY A 101 5.46 9.83 -21.95
C GLY A 101 6.71 9.51 -21.14
N ALA A 102 7.22 10.54 -20.47
CA ALA A 102 8.24 10.37 -19.44
C ALA A 102 7.54 10.47 -18.07
N PRO A 103 7.34 9.36 -17.36
CA PRO A 103 6.75 9.39 -16.05
C PRO A 103 7.69 10.10 -15.06
N ALA A 104 7.10 10.79 -14.09
CA ALA A 104 7.80 11.55 -13.08
C ALA A 104 6.93 11.62 -11.82
N PRO A 105 7.53 11.83 -10.64
CA PRO A 105 6.73 11.93 -9.43
C PRO A 105 5.93 13.22 -9.49
N ARG A 106 4.69 13.17 -9.00
CA ARG A 106 3.85 14.36 -8.86
C ARG A 106 4.09 14.99 -7.50
N ARG A 107 4.12 16.31 -7.45
CA ARG A 107 4.12 17.04 -6.18
C ARG A 107 2.72 16.99 -5.56
N SER A 108 2.67 16.72 -4.27
CA SER A 108 1.46 16.73 -3.45
C SER A 108 1.71 17.51 -2.15
N ARG A 109 0.68 17.63 -1.31
CA ARG A 109 0.84 18.20 0.03
C ARG A 109 1.71 17.33 0.95
N TRP A 110 1.82 16.03 0.65
CA TRP A 110 2.58 15.04 1.41
C TRP A 110 3.97 14.77 0.81
N GLY A 111 4.46 15.67 -0.06
CA GLY A 111 5.72 15.48 -0.77
C GLY A 111 5.54 14.96 -2.20
N ALA A 112 6.64 14.48 -2.78
CA ALA A 112 6.64 13.88 -4.11
C ALA A 112 6.13 12.43 -4.02
N VAL A 113 5.21 12.04 -4.90
CA VAL A 113 4.62 10.70 -4.91
C VAL A 113 4.52 10.16 -6.33
N GLY A 114 4.56 8.86 -6.49
CA GLY A 114 4.40 8.14 -7.75
C GLY A 114 5.71 7.58 -8.30
N TRP A 115 5.89 7.73 -9.61
CA TRP A 115 7.00 7.14 -10.37
C TRP A 115 8.28 7.92 -10.19
N GLU A 116 9.33 7.28 -9.67
CA GLU A 116 10.64 7.87 -9.45
C GLU A 116 11.69 7.19 -10.33
N GLU A 117 12.47 8.01 -11.02
CA GLU A 117 13.65 7.55 -11.75
C GLU A 117 14.81 7.40 -10.76
N LEU A 118 15.44 6.24 -10.77
CA LEU A 118 16.61 5.93 -9.95
C LEU A 118 17.90 6.15 -10.73
N THR A 119 19.04 6.11 -10.05
CA THR A 119 20.36 6.17 -10.73
C THR A 119 20.48 5.13 -11.85
N ASP A 120 19.95 3.92 -11.64
CA ASP A 120 19.95 2.83 -12.65
C ASP A 120 18.65 2.00 -12.57
N GLY A 121 17.52 2.62 -12.93
CA GLY A 121 16.23 1.96 -12.87
C GLY A 121 15.05 2.90 -12.65
N ALA A 122 13.99 2.37 -12.02
CA ALA A 122 12.85 3.14 -11.54
C ALA A 122 12.18 2.42 -10.37
N LEU A 123 11.45 3.18 -9.55
CA LEU A 123 10.53 2.66 -8.54
C LEU A 123 9.22 3.44 -8.54
N VAL A 124 8.21 2.91 -7.86
CA VAL A 124 6.94 3.60 -7.61
C VAL A 124 6.68 3.66 -6.11
N ALA A 125 6.54 4.88 -5.58
CA ALA A 125 6.04 5.16 -4.23
C ALA A 125 4.63 5.77 -4.35
N GLY A 126 3.60 4.90 -4.39
CA GLY A 126 2.26 5.29 -4.82
C GLY A 126 1.37 5.98 -3.77
N GLN A 127 1.69 5.88 -2.48
CA GLN A 127 0.85 6.41 -1.40
C GLN A 127 0.94 7.95 -1.33
N PRO A 128 -0.19 8.68 -1.13
CA PRO A 128 -1.58 8.23 -1.18
C PRO A 128 -2.21 8.33 -2.58
N ILE A 129 -1.65 9.13 -3.48
CA ILE A 129 -2.27 9.51 -4.77
C ILE A 129 -1.29 9.50 -5.97
N GLY A 130 -0.28 8.64 -5.90
CA GLY A 130 0.85 8.57 -6.82
C GLY A 130 0.65 7.62 -8.00
N ALA A 131 -0.30 6.68 -7.94
CA ALA A 131 -0.57 5.72 -9.02
C ALA A 131 -0.78 6.36 -10.43
N PRO A 132 -1.44 7.54 -10.56
CA PRO A 132 -1.70 8.17 -11.85
C PRO A 132 -0.45 8.60 -12.62
N THR A 133 0.73 8.61 -12.00
CA THR A 133 1.97 8.99 -12.69
C THR A 133 2.48 7.91 -13.65
N TRP A 134 1.91 6.70 -13.63
CA TRP A 134 2.38 5.58 -14.47
C TRP A 134 1.27 4.75 -15.14
N PHE A 135 0.02 4.86 -14.70
CA PHE A 135 -1.13 4.27 -15.40
C PHE A 135 -2.42 5.06 -15.15
N PRO A 136 -3.39 5.01 -16.08
CA PRO A 136 -4.69 5.62 -15.87
C PRO A 136 -5.51 4.79 -14.88
N CYS A 137 -6.06 5.43 -13.85
CA CYS A 137 -6.76 4.72 -12.78
C CYS A 137 -7.85 5.55 -12.11
N ASN A 138 -8.63 4.91 -11.26
CA ASN A 138 -9.50 5.58 -10.29
C ASN A 138 -8.76 5.65 -8.95
N ASP A 139 -8.02 6.72 -8.72
CA ASP A 139 -6.98 6.74 -7.69
C ASP A 139 -7.54 7.04 -6.29
N ARG A 140 -8.17 6.02 -5.70
CA ARG A 140 -8.84 6.08 -4.40
C ARG A 140 -8.49 4.87 -3.54
N PRO A 141 -8.42 5.02 -2.20
CA PRO A 141 -8.12 3.90 -1.30
C PRO A 141 -9.22 2.84 -1.27
N ASP A 142 -10.47 3.23 -1.56
CA ASP A 142 -11.64 2.35 -1.54
C ASP A 142 -12.00 1.72 -2.89
N ASP A 143 -11.41 2.17 -4.00
CA ASP A 143 -11.62 1.53 -5.30
C ASP A 143 -10.53 0.47 -5.57
N ARG A 144 -10.73 -0.71 -4.99
CA ARG A 144 -9.79 -1.84 -5.06
C ARG A 144 -10.11 -2.77 -6.22
N ALA A 145 -9.08 -3.16 -6.96
CA ALA A 145 -9.24 -3.99 -8.15
C ALA A 145 -8.20 -5.11 -8.22
N ARG A 146 -8.54 -6.18 -8.96
CA ARG A 146 -7.56 -7.18 -9.38
C ARG A 146 -6.59 -6.57 -10.39
N MET A 147 -5.38 -7.09 -10.46
CA MET A 147 -4.36 -6.52 -11.36
C MET A 147 -3.63 -7.60 -12.13
N ARG A 148 -3.45 -7.36 -13.43
CA ARG A 148 -2.47 -8.05 -14.27
C ARG A 148 -1.54 -6.99 -14.84
N MET A 149 -0.24 -7.24 -14.75
CA MET A 149 0.78 -6.36 -15.31
C MET A 149 1.73 -7.16 -16.18
N GLU A 150 1.82 -6.81 -17.45
CA GLU A 150 2.84 -7.28 -18.38
C GLU A 150 3.83 -6.14 -18.62
N ILE A 151 5.05 -6.28 -18.09
CA ILE A 151 6.03 -5.21 -18.05
C ILE A 151 7.26 -5.60 -18.86
N THR A 152 7.54 -4.81 -19.90
CA THR A 152 8.63 -5.01 -20.84
C THR A 152 9.72 -3.97 -20.66
N VAL A 153 10.94 -4.41 -20.35
CA VAL A 153 12.13 -3.57 -20.13
C VAL A 153 13.26 -3.96 -21.09
N ASP A 154 14.32 -3.15 -21.14
CA ASP A 154 15.53 -3.50 -21.89
C ASP A 154 16.25 -4.69 -21.21
N ASP A 155 16.97 -5.53 -21.99
CA ASP A 155 17.71 -6.67 -21.42
C ASP A 155 18.78 -6.21 -20.41
N GLY A 156 19.04 -7.04 -19.41
CA GLY A 156 19.89 -6.72 -18.27
C GLY A 156 19.18 -6.02 -17.10
N TYR A 157 17.91 -5.65 -17.25
CA TYR A 157 17.04 -5.23 -16.14
C TYR A 157 16.10 -6.35 -15.70
N THR A 158 15.68 -6.29 -14.44
CA THR A 158 14.68 -7.15 -13.82
C THR A 158 13.55 -6.26 -13.30
N VAL A 159 12.33 -6.78 -13.37
CA VAL A 159 11.14 -6.14 -12.83
C VAL A 159 10.72 -6.88 -11.55
N ALA A 160 10.39 -6.15 -10.50
CA ALA A 160 9.56 -6.63 -9.39
C ALA A 160 8.33 -5.73 -9.32
N ALA A 161 7.14 -6.31 -9.25
CA ALA A 161 5.90 -5.55 -9.25
C ALA A 161 4.84 -6.26 -8.41
N THR A 162 3.78 -5.53 -8.06
CA THR A 162 2.61 -6.05 -7.34
C THR A 162 2.03 -7.32 -7.99
N GLY A 163 1.80 -8.34 -7.17
CA GLY A 163 1.25 -9.63 -7.61
C GLY A 163 2.28 -10.76 -7.72
N VAL A 164 1.79 -11.97 -7.96
CA VAL A 164 2.60 -13.17 -8.12
C VAL A 164 3.30 -13.13 -9.49
N ALA A 165 4.62 -13.28 -9.48
CA ALA A 165 5.42 -13.33 -10.69
C ALA A 165 5.09 -14.57 -11.53
N GLY A 166 4.76 -14.35 -12.80
CA GLY A 166 4.53 -15.37 -13.81
C GLY A 166 5.74 -15.59 -14.73
N PRO A 167 5.53 -16.19 -15.90
CA PRO A 167 6.59 -16.44 -16.87
C PRO A 167 7.27 -15.15 -17.33
N THR A 168 8.59 -15.23 -17.50
CA THR A 168 9.40 -14.19 -18.14
C THR A 168 9.78 -14.63 -19.55
N THR A 169 9.61 -13.75 -20.54
CA THR A 169 10.04 -14.00 -21.92
C THR A 169 11.14 -13.03 -22.32
N ARG A 170 12.02 -13.46 -23.22
CA ARG A 170 13.10 -12.64 -23.77
C ARG A 170 13.01 -12.64 -25.28
N ARG A 171 12.92 -11.46 -25.89
CA ARG A 171 12.83 -11.31 -27.35
C ARG A 171 13.38 -9.96 -27.78
N GLY A 172 14.22 -9.95 -28.82
CA GLY A 172 14.69 -8.72 -29.46
C GLY A 172 15.43 -7.76 -28.52
N GLY A 173 16.25 -8.28 -27.59
CA GLY A 173 16.99 -7.46 -26.62
C GLY A 173 16.12 -6.87 -25.50
N ARG A 174 14.92 -7.42 -25.28
CA ARG A 174 13.99 -7.01 -24.22
C ARG A 174 13.55 -8.20 -23.38
N VAL A 175 13.18 -7.91 -22.14
CA VAL A 175 12.64 -8.86 -21.17
C VAL A 175 11.22 -8.42 -20.84
N THR A 176 10.26 -9.35 -20.91
CA THR A 176 8.87 -9.12 -20.51
C THR A 176 8.54 -10.05 -19.35
N ALA A 177 8.14 -9.46 -18.22
CA ALA A 177 7.69 -10.19 -17.03
C ALA A 177 6.20 -9.92 -16.78
N THR A 178 5.47 -10.97 -16.37
CA THR A 178 4.05 -10.87 -16.00
C THR A 178 3.88 -10.96 -14.50
N PHE A 179 2.98 -10.18 -13.93
CA PHE A 179 2.56 -10.26 -12.53
C PHE A 179 1.04 -10.27 -12.47
N THR A 180 0.48 -11.13 -11.62
CA THR A 180 -0.98 -11.21 -11.41
C THR A 180 -1.30 -11.14 -9.93
N SER A 181 -2.22 -10.25 -9.56
CA SER A 181 -2.81 -10.16 -8.24
C SER A 181 -4.31 -10.39 -8.33
N ASP A 182 -4.75 -11.51 -7.75
CA ASP A 182 -6.17 -11.82 -7.54
C ASP A 182 -6.72 -11.19 -6.24
N VAL A 183 -5.85 -10.56 -5.45
CA VAL A 183 -6.22 -9.78 -4.28
C VAL A 183 -6.69 -8.39 -4.75
N PRO A 184 -7.91 -7.95 -4.38
CA PRO A 184 -8.34 -6.57 -4.62
C PRO A 184 -7.34 -5.58 -4.00
N THR A 185 -6.67 -4.80 -4.84
CA THR A 185 -5.55 -3.94 -4.48
C THR A 185 -5.93 -2.48 -4.71
N ALA A 186 -5.72 -1.62 -3.71
CA ALA A 186 -5.85 -0.18 -3.90
C ALA A 186 -4.75 0.33 -4.84
N THR A 187 -5.06 1.31 -5.69
CA THR A 187 -4.13 1.82 -6.72
C THR A 187 -2.79 2.28 -6.14
N TYR A 188 -2.80 2.91 -4.96
CA TYR A 188 -1.59 3.40 -4.30
C TYR A 188 -0.63 2.29 -3.83
N LEU A 189 -1.13 1.06 -3.65
CA LEU A 189 -0.35 -0.14 -3.28
C LEU A 189 0.21 -0.88 -4.51
N ALA A 190 -0.17 -0.46 -5.71
CA ALA A 190 0.40 -0.99 -6.95
C ALA A 190 1.79 -0.37 -7.18
N ALA A 191 2.79 -1.23 -7.27
CA ALA A 191 4.18 -0.82 -7.44
C ALA A 191 4.85 -1.54 -8.60
N VAL A 192 5.82 -0.85 -9.19
CA VAL A 192 6.75 -1.37 -10.19
C VAL A 192 8.16 -0.91 -9.82
N HIS A 193 9.07 -1.86 -9.74
CA HIS A 193 10.50 -1.63 -9.53
C HIS A 193 11.27 -2.23 -10.69
N VAL A 194 12.09 -1.42 -11.33
CA VAL A 194 12.98 -1.81 -12.42
C VAL A 194 14.40 -1.52 -12.00
N GLY A 195 15.30 -2.48 -12.16
CA GLY A 195 16.72 -2.28 -11.88
C GLY A 195 17.54 -3.52 -12.23
N ARG A 196 18.86 -3.43 -12.04
CA ARG A 196 19.77 -4.55 -12.26
C ARG A 196 19.76 -5.51 -11.07
N TYR A 197 18.67 -6.25 -10.95
CA TYR A 197 18.43 -7.10 -9.79
C TYR A 197 18.69 -8.58 -10.08
N ARG A 198 18.78 -9.35 -9.00
CA ARG A 198 18.60 -10.79 -9.02
C ARG A 198 17.56 -11.17 -7.99
N THR A 199 16.59 -11.97 -8.41
CA THR A 199 15.58 -12.56 -7.53
C THR A 199 16.04 -13.92 -7.05
N ARG A 200 15.93 -14.17 -5.75
CA ARG A 200 16.22 -15.47 -5.12
C ARG A 200 15.29 -15.73 -3.95
N PRO A 201 15.01 -17.00 -3.60
CA PRO A 201 14.32 -17.29 -2.35
C PRO A 201 15.16 -16.85 -1.15
N LEU A 202 14.49 -16.42 -0.07
CA LEU A 202 15.14 -16.22 1.22
C LEU A 202 15.23 -17.57 1.94
N VAL A 203 16.45 -17.96 2.35
CA VAL A 203 16.67 -19.21 3.09
C VAL A 203 15.92 -19.14 4.42
N GLY A 204 15.20 -20.21 4.78
CA GLY A 204 14.36 -20.26 6.00
C GLY A 204 12.90 -19.86 5.76
N GLY A 205 12.54 -19.39 4.56
CA GLY A 205 11.16 -19.26 4.09
C GLY A 205 10.65 -20.58 3.48
N GLY A 206 10.13 -21.50 4.29
CA GLY A 206 9.55 -22.77 3.83
C GLY A 206 9.02 -23.66 4.95
N VAL A 207 8.00 -24.46 4.61
CA VAL A 207 7.11 -25.41 5.37
C VAL A 207 6.57 -24.93 6.73
N ASP A 208 7.40 -24.30 7.56
CA ASP A 208 7.02 -23.71 8.85
C ASP A 208 7.03 -22.16 8.84
N ALA A 209 7.46 -21.53 7.75
CA ALA A 209 7.24 -20.10 7.49
C ALA A 209 6.14 -19.97 6.44
N VAL A 210 4.94 -19.62 6.88
CA VAL A 210 3.88 -19.13 5.99
C VAL A 210 4.11 -17.62 5.89
N PRO A 211 4.46 -17.03 4.72
CA PRO A 211 4.45 -17.52 3.32
C PRO A 211 5.84 -17.87 2.73
N SER A 212 5.88 -18.22 1.43
CA SER A 212 7.13 -18.21 0.64
C SER A 212 7.69 -16.78 0.52
N ILE A 213 9.00 -16.64 0.70
CA ILE A 213 9.69 -15.33 0.73
C ILE A 213 10.73 -15.28 -0.38
N SER A 214 10.68 -14.23 -1.20
CA SER A 214 11.69 -13.94 -2.21
C SER A 214 12.33 -12.58 -1.97
N VAL A 215 13.59 -12.44 -2.41
CA VAL A 215 14.32 -11.17 -2.36
C VAL A 215 14.81 -10.81 -3.75
N THR A 216 14.51 -9.59 -4.19
CA THR A 216 14.96 -9.01 -5.45
C THR A 216 15.84 -7.80 -5.15
N ALA A 217 17.14 -7.91 -5.41
CA ALA A 217 18.11 -6.88 -5.04
C ALA A 217 19.30 -6.80 -6.02
N PRO A 218 20.05 -5.68 -6.04
CA PRO A 218 21.34 -5.61 -6.71
C PRO A 218 22.29 -6.70 -6.22
N PRO A 219 22.99 -7.44 -7.11
CA PRO A 219 23.92 -8.48 -6.71
C PRO A 219 25.03 -7.99 -5.76
N SER A 220 25.46 -6.74 -5.91
CA SER A 220 26.46 -6.09 -5.06
C SER A 220 26.04 -5.95 -3.59
N LEU A 221 24.74 -5.95 -3.30
CA LEU A 221 24.20 -5.81 -1.94
C LEU A 221 23.89 -7.15 -1.27
N SER A 222 24.12 -8.30 -1.93
CA SER A 222 23.62 -9.60 -1.45
C SER A 222 24.01 -9.91 -0.01
N ALA A 223 25.25 -9.66 0.41
CA ALA A 223 25.70 -9.94 1.77
C ALA A 223 25.06 -9.01 2.83
N ALA A 224 24.79 -7.74 2.48
CA ALA A 224 24.08 -6.82 3.35
C ALA A 224 22.60 -7.21 3.48
N VAL A 225 21.99 -7.59 2.36
CA VAL A 225 20.63 -8.14 2.29
C VAL A 225 20.47 -9.40 3.14
N ASP A 226 21.40 -10.35 3.04
CA ASP A 226 21.36 -11.59 3.83
C ASP A 226 21.37 -11.30 5.34
N ARG A 227 22.18 -10.35 5.79
CA ARG A 227 22.21 -9.94 7.20
C ARG A 227 20.95 -9.20 7.61
N ALA A 228 20.49 -8.25 6.79
CA ALA A 228 19.33 -7.41 7.09
C ALA A 228 18.03 -8.22 7.12
N PHE A 229 17.88 -9.25 6.28
CA PHE A 229 16.63 -10.01 6.20
C PHE A 229 16.69 -11.38 6.88
N ALA A 230 17.77 -11.71 7.59
CA ALA A 230 17.91 -12.98 8.31
C ALA A 230 16.75 -13.26 9.29
N ALA A 231 16.19 -12.22 9.90
CA ALA A 231 15.11 -12.35 10.89
C ALA A 231 13.69 -12.36 10.27
N VAL A 232 13.54 -12.07 8.98
CA VAL A 232 12.23 -11.94 8.32
C VAL A 232 11.37 -13.20 8.46
N PRO A 233 11.89 -14.44 8.28
CA PRO A 233 11.07 -15.64 8.47
C PRO A 233 10.49 -15.75 9.88
N GLU A 234 11.27 -15.40 10.91
CA GLU A 234 10.78 -15.45 12.29
C GLU A 234 9.81 -14.32 12.60
N MET A 235 10.08 -13.12 12.07
CA MET A 235 9.18 -11.98 12.18
C MET A 235 7.79 -12.29 11.60
N LEU A 236 7.73 -12.92 10.44
CA LEU A 236 6.46 -13.36 9.85
C LEU A 236 5.77 -14.44 10.69
N ARG A 237 6.49 -15.37 11.34
CA ARG A 237 5.89 -16.34 12.28
C ARG A 237 5.31 -15.67 13.52
N VAL A 238 6.00 -14.66 14.06
CA VAL A 238 5.49 -13.87 15.19
C VAL A 238 4.21 -13.16 14.77
N PHE A 239 4.22 -12.47 13.63
CA PHE A 239 3.04 -11.76 13.12
C PHE A 239 1.89 -12.70 12.77
N ASP A 240 2.16 -13.85 12.16
CA ASP A 240 1.14 -14.87 11.87
C ASP A 240 0.43 -15.35 13.15
N ARG A 241 1.19 -15.61 14.22
CA ARG A 241 0.63 -15.98 15.52
C ARG A 241 -0.20 -14.86 16.15
N LEU A 242 0.27 -13.62 16.08
CA LEU A 242 -0.36 -12.47 16.75
C LEU A 242 -1.55 -11.92 15.97
N PHE A 243 -1.46 -11.89 14.64
CA PHE A 243 -2.40 -11.23 13.74
C PHE A 243 -3.24 -12.19 12.91
N GLY A 244 -2.87 -13.46 12.85
CA GLY A 244 -3.53 -14.48 12.03
C GLY A 244 -2.80 -14.73 10.71
N PRO A 245 -3.30 -15.67 9.88
CA PRO A 245 -2.59 -16.13 8.69
C PRO A 245 -2.09 -15.01 7.77
N TYR A 246 -0.85 -15.11 7.29
CA TYR A 246 -0.32 -14.15 6.32
C TYR A 246 -1.26 -13.99 5.10
N PRO A 247 -1.66 -12.76 4.74
CA PRO A 247 -2.80 -12.57 3.85
C PRO A 247 -2.43 -12.58 2.36
N GLN A 248 -1.17 -12.53 1.96
CA GLN A 248 -0.77 -12.51 0.55
C GLN A 248 -0.28 -13.89 0.09
N ASP A 249 -0.26 -14.14 -1.22
CA ASP A 249 0.20 -15.42 -1.77
C ASP A 249 1.71 -15.63 -1.58
N THR A 250 2.48 -14.55 -1.69
CA THR A 250 3.93 -14.53 -1.49
C THR A 250 4.34 -13.27 -0.73
N CYS A 251 5.52 -13.31 -0.10
CA CYS A 251 6.19 -12.13 0.43
C CYS A 251 7.41 -11.83 -0.43
N SER A 252 7.47 -10.63 -1.01
CA SER A 252 8.62 -10.21 -1.81
C SER A 252 9.31 -9.02 -1.18
N LEU A 253 10.60 -9.15 -0.89
CA LEU A 253 11.43 -8.05 -0.44
C LEU A 253 12.17 -7.48 -1.65
N VAL A 254 12.06 -6.17 -1.87
CA VAL A 254 12.76 -5.48 -2.96
C VAL A 254 13.76 -4.50 -2.36
N VAL A 255 14.97 -4.50 -2.88
CA VAL A 255 16.02 -3.56 -2.45
C VAL A 255 16.51 -2.78 -3.64
N THR A 256 16.55 -1.45 -3.53
CA THR A 256 17.21 -0.58 -4.51
C THR A 256 18.62 -0.21 -4.04
N ALA A 257 19.50 0.16 -4.98
CA ALA A 257 20.83 0.66 -4.68
C ALA A 257 20.82 2.12 -4.20
N ASP A 258 19.74 2.85 -4.42
CA ASP A 258 19.59 4.23 -3.97
C ASP A 258 19.13 4.29 -2.51
N GLU A 259 19.31 5.44 -1.86
CA GLU A 259 18.73 5.71 -0.55
C GLU A 259 17.25 6.06 -0.72
N LEU A 260 16.41 5.53 0.17
CA LEU A 260 15.01 5.93 0.26
C LEU A 260 14.79 6.72 1.54
N GLU A 261 13.97 7.77 1.48
CA GLU A 261 13.56 8.53 2.65
C GLU A 261 12.80 7.64 3.64
N ILE A 262 11.86 6.85 3.09
CA ILE A 262 11.09 5.83 3.81
C ILE A 262 11.02 4.56 2.96
N PRO A 263 10.96 3.37 3.59
CA PRO A 263 10.56 2.14 2.90
C PRO A 263 9.10 2.23 2.41
N LEU A 264 8.69 1.29 1.56
CA LEU A 264 7.35 1.30 0.95
C LEU A 264 6.63 -0.05 1.13
N GLU A 265 5.35 0.03 1.41
CA GLU A 265 4.45 -1.07 1.77
C GLU A 265 3.54 -1.53 0.61
N ALA A 266 4.09 -1.81 -0.56
CA ALA A 266 3.28 -2.28 -1.69
C ALA A 266 2.56 -3.63 -1.44
N GLN A 267 1.49 -3.90 -2.18
CA GLN A 267 0.69 -5.12 -2.00
C GLN A 267 1.49 -6.39 -2.31
N GLY A 268 1.87 -7.15 -1.29
CA GLY A 268 2.72 -8.35 -1.41
C GLY A 268 4.23 -8.05 -1.55
N LEU A 269 4.63 -6.77 -1.46
CA LEU A 269 6.03 -6.35 -1.56
C LEU A 269 6.40 -5.37 -0.44
N ALA A 270 7.56 -5.55 0.15
CA ALA A 270 8.19 -4.55 1.02
C ALA A 270 9.47 -4.03 0.35
N VAL A 271 9.57 -2.72 0.18
CA VAL A 271 10.63 -2.07 -0.62
C VAL A 271 11.56 -1.28 0.27
N PHE A 272 12.87 -1.46 0.09
CA PHE A 272 13.90 -0.84 0.92
C PHE A 272 15.00 -0.19 0.07
N GLY A 273 15.49 0.96 0.50
CA GLY A 273 16.75 1.53 0.03
C GLY A 273 17.97 0.85 0.67
N MET A 274 19.16 1.06 0.09
CA MET A 274 20.41 0.49 0.63
C MET A 274 20.69 0.95 2.07
N ASN A 275 20.24 2.16 2.42
CA ASN A 275 20.33 2.75 3.76
C ASN A 275 19.54 1.98 4.84
N HIS A 276 18.61 1.11 4.44
CA HIS A 276 17.79 0.31 5.34
C HIS A 276 18.37 -1.08 5.62
N LEU A 277 19.52 -1.44 5.05
CA LEU A 277 20.17 -2.73 5.28
C LEU A 277 21.02 -2.78 6.57
N VAL A 278 20.77 -1.86 7.50
CA VAL A 278 21.51 -1.72 8.77
C VAL A 278 20.68 -2.24 9.94
N PRO A 279 21.31 -2.71 11.05
CA PRO A 279 20.58 -3.25 12.19
C PRO A 279 19.53 -2.29 12.80
N ALA A 280 19.82 -0.98 12.83
CA ALA A 280 18.89 0.02 13.37
C ALA A 280 17.59 0.15 12.56
N ALA A 281 17.57 -0.31 11.30
CA ALA A 281 16.41 -0.30 10.43
C ALA A 281 15.54 -1.57 10.55
N GLN A 282 15.88 -2.53 11.42
CA GLN A 282 15.06 -3.74 11.63
C GLN A 282 13.61 -3.43 12.02
N ARG A 283 13.39 -2.36 12.78
CA ARG A 283 12.04 -1.90 13.11
C ARG A 283 11.23 -1.53 11.86
N LEU A 284 11.88 -0.98 10.83
CA LEU A 284 11.21 -0.62 9.58
C LEU A 284 10.86 -1.88 8.77
N VAL A 285 11.70 -2.91 8.80
CA VAL A 285 11.33 -4.21 8.20
C VAL A 285 10.08 -4.79 8.87
N ALA A 286 9.98 -4.70 10.20
CA ALA A 286 8.78 -5.09 10.94
C ALA A 286 7.55 -4.26 10.55
N HIS A 287 7.72 -2.95 10.38
CA HIS A 287 6.68 -2.04 9.95
C HIS A 287 6.10 -2.43 8.57
N GLU A 288 6.95 -2.55 7.55
CA GLU A 288 6.50 -2.85 6.18
C GLU A 288 5.86 -4.24 6.05
N LEU A 289 6.34 -5.21 6.83
CA LEU A 289 5.74 -6.55 6.84
C LEU A 289 4.38 -6.56 7.55
N ALA A 290 4.20 -5.76 8.59
CA ALA A 290 2.91 -5.64 9.27
C ALA A 290 1.84 -5.01 8.38
N HIS A 291 2.23 -4.09 7.48
CA HIS A 291 1.31 -3.50 6.50
C HIS A 291 0.65 -4.52 5.56
N GLN A 292 1.28 -5.69 5.37
CA GLN A 292 0.67 -6.76 4.59
C GLN A 292 -0.67 -7.21 5.18
N TRP A 293 -0.85 -7.14 6.51
CA TRP A 293 -2.15 -7.26 7.18
C TRP A 293 -2.88 -5.92 7.24
N PHE A 294 -2.23 -4.86 7.74
CA PHE A 294 -2.87 -3.58 8.10
C PHE A 294 -2.56 -2.49 7.06
N GLY A 295 -3.53 -2.21 6.20
CA GLY A 295 -3.42 -1.38 5.01
C GLY A 295 -3.67 -2.20 3.75
N ASN A 296 -2.92 -3.28 3.57
CA ASN A 296 -2.93 -4.03 2.31
C ASN A 296 -4.07 -5.06 2.28
N SER A 297 -4.22 -5.88 3.32
CA SER A 297 -5.33 -6.83 3.41
C SER A 297 -6.56 -6.16 4.03
N VAL A 298 -6.49 -5.83 5.31
CA VAL A 298 -7.48 -4.98 5.99
C VAL A 298 -7.10 -3.56 5.70
N GLY A 299 -7.81 -2.84 4.82
CA GLY A 299 -7.44 -1.44 4.63
C GLY A 299 -8.58 -0.48 4.51
N ILE A 300 -8.22 0.78 4.46
CA ILE A 300 -9.13 1.86 4.81
C ILE A 300 -10.07 2.21 3.67
N ALA A 301 -11.34 2.46 4.01
CA ALA A 301 -12.31 3.01 3.07
C ALA A 301 -12.09 4.51 2.79
N ARG A 302 -11.31 5.20 3.63
CA ARG A 302 -11.07 6.64 3.56
C ARG A 302 -9.80 7.02 4.31
N TRP A 303 -9.13 8.06 3.84
CA TRP A 303 -7.82 8.49 4.34
C TRP A 303 -7.83 8.96 5.79
N ARG A 304 -8.94 9.50 6.32
CA ARG A 304 -9.04 9.86 7.75
C ARG A 304 -8.83 8.69 8.70
N ASP A 305 -9.05 7.45 8.25
CA ASP A 305 -8.88 6.24 9.05
C ASP A 305 -7.44 5.68 8.98
N ILE A 306 -6.48 6.41 8.42
CA ILE A 306 -5.08 5.99 8.19
C ILE A 306 -4.38 5.44 9.45
N TRP A 307 -4.80 5.84 10.64
CA TRP A 307 -4.26 5.31 11.89
C TRP A 307 -4.46 3.79 12.04
N LEU A 308 -5.46 3.20 11.37
CA LEU A 308 -5.66 1.75 11.32
C LEU A 308 -4.54 1.02 10.55
N ASN A 309 -3.87 1.71 9.62
CA ASN A 309 -2.67 1.19 8.97
C ASN A 309 -1.45 1.46 9.86
N GLU A 310 -1.17 2.75 10.08
CA GLU A 310 0.09 3.23 10.64
C GLU A 310 0.24 2.92 12.13
N GLY A 311 -0.87 2.96 12.88
CA GLY A 311 -0.88 2.62 14.30
C GLY A 311 -0.60 1.14 14.53
N PHE A 312 -1.19 0.26 13.71
CA PHE A 312 -0.95 -1.18 13.79
C PHE A 312 0.46 -1.55 13.33
N ALA A 313 0.94 -1.01 12.21
CA ALA A 313 2.29 -1.23 11.74
C ALA A 313 3.34 -0.74 12.75
N CYS A 314 3.14 0.46 13.31
CA CYS A 314 4.01 0.98 14.37
C CYS A 314 3.97 0.14 15.65
N TYR A 315 2.82 -0.42 16.03
CA TYR A 315 2.73 -1.30 17.20
C TYR A 315 3.42 -2.64 16.95
N ALA A 316 3.36 -3.16 15.72
CA ALA A 316 4.08 -4.36 15.33
C ALA A 316 5.60 -4.22 15.47
N GLU A 317 6.17 -3.02 15.30
CA GLU A 317 7.58 -2.75 15.60
C GLU A 317 7.92 -3.10 17.06
N TRP A 318 7.06 -2.70 18.00
CA TRP A 318 7.30 -2.92 19.43
C TRP A 318 7.07 -4.37 19.83
N LEU A 319 6.05 -5.01 19.25
CA LEU A 319 5.79 -6.44 19.45
C LEU A 319 6.93 -7.31 18.92
N TRP A 320 7.46 -6.98 17.74
CA TRP A 320 8.62 -7.67 17.20
C TRP A 320 9.86 -7.45 18.06
N SER A 321 10.15 -6.19 18.43
CA SER A 321 11.29 -5.86 19.29
C SER A 321 11.29 -6.68 20.59
N ASP A 322 10.14 -6.78 21.26
CA ASP A 322 9.99 -7.58 22.47
C ASP A 322 10.17 -9.08 22.19
N ALA A 323 9.51 -9.61 21.15
CA ALA A 323 9.58 -11.03 20.79
C ALA A 323 10.98 -11.48 20.35
N SER A 324 11.78 -10.60 19.74
CA SER A 324 13.14 -10.88 19.30
C SER A 324 14.19 -10.70 20.41
N GLY A 325 13.78 -10.41 21.65
CA GLY A 325 14.69 -10.13 22.77
C GLY A 325 15.37 -8.76 22.70
N GLY A 326 14.82 -7.83 21.92
CA GLY A 326 15.23 -6.44 21.83
C GLY A 326 14.64 -5.58 22.96
N THR A 327 14.32 -4.32 22.66
CA THR A 327 13.72 -3.42 23.64
C THR A 327 12.32 -3.93 24.04
N PRO A 328 12.03 -4.08 25.35
CA PRO A 328 10.71 -4.52 25.80
C PRO A 328 9.60 -3.55 25.40
N VAL A 329 8.40 -4.08 25.14
CA VAL A 329 7.24 -3.27 24.69
C VAL A 329 6.92 -2.13 25.65
N GLU A 330 7.01 -2.36 26.96
CA GLU A 330 6.75 -1.35 28.01
C GLU A 330 7.76 -0.18 27.96
N THR A 331 9.01 -0.46 27.59
CA THR A 331 10.04 0.58 27.41
C THR A 331 9.73 1.43 26.18
N CYS A 332 9.35 0.80 25.07
CA CYS A 332 8.92 1.50 23.86
C CYS A 332 7.71 2.40 24.15
N VAL A 333 6.71 1.89 24.88
CA VAL A 333 5.53 2.65 25.31
C VAL A 333 5.92 3.85 26.16
N ALA A 334 6.77 3.69 27.17
CA ALA A 334 7.22 4.79 28.02
C ALA A 334 7.96 5.88 27.23
N GLU A 335 8.87 5.48 26.34
CA GLU A 335 9.66 6.39 25.50
C GLU A 335 8.76 7.19 24.53
N HIS A 336 7.91 6.50 23.77
CA HIS A 336 7.06 7.13 22.77
C HIS A 336 5.93 7.95 23.40
N TYR A 337 5.40 7.53 24.56
CA TYR A 337 4.47 8.34 25.33
C TYR A 337 5.10 9.66 25.78
N ALA A 338 6.32 9.62 26.33
CA ALA A 338 7.01 10.83 26.78
C ALA A 338 7.27 11.81 25.61
N ARG A 339 7.65 11.30 24.44
CA ARG A 339 7.80 12.12 23.22
C ARG A 339 6.48 12.73 22.76
N LEU A 340 5.41 11.93 22.73
CA LEU A 340 4.09 12.40 22.31
C LEU A 340 3.53 13.45 23.28
N ALA A 341 3.75 13.28 24.58
CA ALA A 341 3.33 14.22 25.62
C ALA A 341 4.01 15.60 25.50
N ALA A 342 5.16 15.68 24.82
CA ALA A 342 5.90 16.91 24.54
C ALA A 342 5.50 17.60 23.22
N LYS A 343 4.61 16.99 22.42
CA LYS A 343 4.09 17.57 21.17
C LYS A 343 2.79 18.36 21.40
N PRO A 344 2.38 19.21 20.44
CA PRO A 344 1.06 19.85 20.44
C PRO A 344 -0.08 18.83 20.54
N ARG A 345 -1.12 19.22 21.30
CA ARG A 345 -2.30 18.39 21.62
C ARG A 345 -3.53 18.91 20.86
N ASP A 346 -3.38 19.01 19.54
CA ASP A 346 -4.32 19.57 18.58
C ASP A 346 -4.59 18.58 17.43
N LEU A 347 -4.35 17.28 17.66
CA LEU A 347 -4.59 16.21 16.69
C LEU A 347 -5.59 15.19 17.23
N LEU A 348 -6.64 14.96 16.43
CA LEU A 348 -7.63 13.93 16.64
C LEU A 348 -7.24 12.67 15.85
N LEU A 349 -7.07 11.52 16.50
CA LEU A 349 -6.56 10.34 15.77
C LEU A 349 -7.54 9.79 14.74
N ALA A 350 -8.84 9.83 15.04
CA ALA A 350 -9.90 9.33 14.14
C ALA A 350 -10.19 10.26 12.94
N ASP A 351 -9.61 11.47 12.95
CA ASP A 351 -9.68 12.45 11.86
C ASP A 351 -8.53 13.47 12.01
N PRO A 352 -7.29 13.12 11.66
CA PRO A 352 -6.13 14.01 11.85
C PRO A 352 -6.17 15.26 10.96
N GLY A 353 -7.03 15.26 9.94
CA GLY A 353 -7.02 16.23 8.86
C GLY A 353 -6.03 15.84 7.75
N PRO A 354 -6.23 16.36 6.53
CA PRO A 354 -5.40 15.98 5.39
C PRO A 354 -3.93 16.38 5.52
N ASP A 355 -3.61 17.46 6.22
CA ASP A 355 -2.22 17.91 6.34
C ASP A 355 -1.41 17.07 7.34
N ASP A 356 -2.07 16.58 8.40
CA ASP A 356 -1.44 15.79 9.47
C ASP A 356 -1.63 14.26 9.28
N MET A 357 -2.16 13.82 8.13
CA MET A 357 -2.43 12.40 7.84
C MET A 357 -1.22 11.49 8.05
N PHE A 358 -0.01 11.98 7.75
CA PHE A 358 1.27 11.27 7.96
C PHE A 358 2.13 11.88 9.07
N ASP A 359 1.54 12.67 9.97
CA ASP A 359 2.27 13.17 11.14
C ASP A 359 2.64 12.00 12.06
N ASP A 360 3.88 11.94 12.55
CA ASP A 360 4.39 10.93 13.50
C ASP A 360 3.45 10.73 14.72
N ARG A 361 2.69 11.75 15.12
CA ARG A 361 1.65 11.67 16.15
C ARG A 361 0.60 10.60 15.81
N VAL A 362 0.18 10.45 14.56
CA VAL A 362 -0.79 9.43 14.12
C VAL A 362 -0.25 8.03 14.40
N TYR A 363 1.00 7.77 13.99
CA TYR A 363 1.70 6.50 14.17
C TYR A 363 1.82 6.14 15.66
N LYS A 364 2.44 7.03 16.44
CA LYS A 364 2.75 6.76 17.85
C LYS A 364 1.51 6.73 18.72
N ARG A 365 0.54 7.61 18.49
CA ARG A 365 -0.74 7.61 19.21
C ARG A 365 -1.56 6.38 18.84
N GLY A 366 -1.56 5.95 17.57
CA GLY A 366 -2.19 4.69 17.15
C GLY A 366 -1.60 3.48 17.86
N ALA A 367 -0.27 3.36 17.90
CA ALA A 367 0.38 2.25 18.60
C ALA A 367 0.10 2.25 20.12
N LEU A 368 0.11 3.43 20.76
CA LEU A 368 -0.27 3.56 22.17
C LEU A 368 -1.74 3.22 22.43
N THR A 369 -2.64 3.55 21.49
CA THR A 369 -4.07 3.18 21.56
C THR A 369 -4.24 1.67 21.59
N LEU A 370 -3.56 0.97 20.67
CA LEU A 370 -3.59 -0.50 20.61
C LEU A 370 -2.99 -1.13 21.87
N HIS A 371 -1.90 -0.56 22.40
CA HIS A 371 -1.34 -1.02 23.66
C HIS A 371 -2.31 -0.81 24.83
N ALA A 372 -2.98 0.35 24.93
CA ALA A 372 -3.99 0.61 25.96
C ALA A 372 -5.15 -0.38 25.90
N LEU A 373 -5.60 -0.74 24.70
CA LEU A 373 -6.59 -1.80 24.49
C LEU A 373 -6.05 -3.16 24.95
N ARG A 374 -4.82 -3.53 24.59
CA ARG A 374 -4.19 -4.77 25.05
C ARG A 374 -4.14 -4.85 26.57
N ARG A 375 -3.75 -3.76 27.25
CA ARG A 375 -3.70 -3.70 28.72
C ARG A 375 -5.09 -3.84 29.36
N THR A 376 -6.12 -3.28 28.71
CA THR A 376 -7.51 -3.32 29.20
C THR A 376 -8.15 -4.69 29.02
N LEU A 377 -7.98 -5.29 27.84
CA LEU A 377 -8.57 -6.59 27.48
C LEU A 377 -7.79 -7.77 28.05
N GLY A 378 -6.48 -7.59 28.28
CA GLY A 378 -5.53 -8.67 28.47
C GLY A 378 -5.06 -9.27 27.14
N ASP A 379 -3.88 -9.89 27.16
CA ASP A 379 -3.18 -10.38 25.96
C ASP A 379 -4.01 -11.33 25.11
N GLN A 380 -4.63 -12.34 25.74
CA GLN A 380 -5.39 -13.36 25.02
C GLN A 380 -6.56 -12.74 24.24
N ALA A 381 -7.41 -11.97 24.93
CA ALA A 381 -8.58 -11.33 24.31
C ALA A 381 -8.20 -10.28 23.26
N PHE A 382 -7.12 -9.53 23.48
CA PHE A 382 -6.62 -8.57 22.49
C PHE A 382 -6.16 -9.26 21.20
N PHE A 383 -5.32 -10.28 21.29
CA PHE A 383 -4.85 -10.97 20.09
C PHE A 383 -5.94 -11.84 19.45
N ASP A 384 -6.93 -12.33 20.21
CA ASP A 384 -8.15 -12.94 19.66
C ASP A 384 -8.97 -11.91 18.85
N LEU A 385 -9.13 -10.69 19.36
CA LEU A 385 -9.73 -9.58 18.63
C LEU A 385 -8.96 -9.28 17.34
N VAL A 386 -7.62 -9.17 17.40
CA VAL A 386 -6.82 -8.83 16.21
C VAL A 386 -6.90 -9.94 15.16
N ARG A 387 -6.79 -11.21 15.55
CA ARG A 387 -6.97 -12.34 14.63
C ARG A 387 -8.39 -12.40 14.04
N GLY A 388 -9.40 -12.14 14.85
CA GLY A 388 -10.78 -12.07 14.38
C GLY A 388 -11.02 -10.92 13.40
N TRP A 389 -10.42 -9.77 13.68
CA TRP A 389 -10.46 -8.56 12.84
C TRP A 389 -9.84 -8.81 11.47
N THR A 390 -8.61 -9.31 11.42
CA THR A 390 -7.91 -9.62 10.16
C THR A 390 -8.59 -10.73 9.36
N ALA A 391 -9.13 -11.76 10.02
CA ALA A 391 -9.86 -12.84 9.35
C ALA A 391 -11.18 -12.33 8.75
N ARG A 392 -11.95 -11.53 9.50
CA ARG A 392 -13.24 -10.98 9.06
C ARG A 392 -13.09 -10.00 7.91
N HIS A 393 -12.04 -9.18 7.92
CA HIS A 393 -11.82 -8.10 6.96
C HIS A 393 -10.68 -8.40 5.98
N ARG A 394 -10.34 -9.67 5.78
CA ARG A 394 -9.29 -10.09 4.83
C ARG A 394 -9.62 -9.59 3.42
N HIS A 395 -8.76 -8.73 2.88
CA HIS A 395 -8.92 -8.06 1.58
C HIS A 395 -10.17 -7.19 1.46
N ALA A 396 -10.68 -6.69 2.58
CA ALA A 396 -11.85 -5.83 2.64
C ALA A 396 -11.50 -4.41 3.11
N LEU A 397 -12.47 -3.53 2.95
CA LEU A 397 -12.40 -2.16 3.44
C LEU A 397 -12.93 -2.07 4.86
N VAL A 398 -12.31 -1.21 5.67
CA VAL A 398 -12.69 -0.93 7.05
C VAL A 398 -12.69 0.56 7.34
N THR A 399 -13.41 0.92 8.39
CA THR A 399 -13.46 2.25 9.00
C THR A 399 -13.09 2.17 10.48
N THR A 400 -12.84 3.33 11.10
CA THR A 400 -12.67 3.42 12.56
C THR A 400 -13.91 2.88 13.31
N GLU A 401 -15.10 3.06 12.76
CA GLU A 401 -16.36 2.59 13.32
C GLU A 401 -16.45 1.05 13.30
N ASP A 402 -15.97 0.40 12.24
CA ASP A 402 -15.87 -1.07 12.19
C ASP A 402 -14.94 -1.61 13.28
N PHE A 403 -13.78 -0.96 13.48
CA PHE A 403 -12.84 -1.39 14.52
C PHE A 403 -13.41 -1.17 15.93
N ARG A 404 -14.14 -0.07 16.14
CA ARG A 404 -14.87 0.19 17.39
C ARG A 404 -15.88 -0.93 17.68
N ALA A 405 -16.63 -1.39 16.68
CA ALA A 405 -17.58 -2.50 16.84
C ALA A 405 -16.86 -3.83 17.18
N ALA A 406 -15.66 -4.06 16.62
CA ALA A 406 -14.82 -5.20 16.99
C ALA A 406 -14.35 -5.11 18.46
N VAL A 407 -13.91 -3.93 18.91
CA VAL A 407 -13.52 -3.66 20.30
C VAL A 407 -14.70 -3.86 21.26
N GLU A 408 -15.89 -3.37 20.90
CA GLU A 408 -17.11 -3.59 21.70
C GLU A 408 -17.43 -5.07 21.84
N SER A 409 -17.31 -5.84 20.76
CA SER A 409 -17.57 -7.28 20.78
C SER A 409 -16.58 -8.04 21.68
N ALA A 410 -15.35 -7.56 21.81
CA ALA A 410 -14.31 -8.23 22.60
C ALA A 410 -14.29 -7.82 24.08
N GLY A 411 -14.64 -6.57 24.40
CA GLY A 411 -14.48 -6.02 25.76
C GLY A 411 -15.61 -5.13 26.25
N GLY A 412 -16.72 -5.06 25.52
CA GLY A 412 -17.89 -4.28 25.90
C GLY A 412 -17.65 -2.77 25.99
N PRO A 413 -18.56 -2.05 26.68
CA PRO A 413 -18.53 -0.58 26.76
C PRO A 413 -17.25 0.00 27.36
N ASP A 414 -16.60 -0.70 28.29
CA ASP A 414 -15.38 -0.21 28.95
C ASP A 414 -14.19 -0.17 27.96
N ALA A 415 -14.05 -1.20 27.12
CA ALA A 415 -13.03 -1.21 26.07
C ALA A 415 -13.28 -0.13 25.01
N VAL A 416 -14.55 0.11 24.66
CA VAL A 416 -14.95 1.22 23.77
C VAL A 416 -14.63 2.58 24.39
N ALA A 417 -14.87 2.75 25.68
CA ALA A 417 -14.52 3.98 26.39
C ALA A 417 -13.00 4.21 26.42
N VAL A 418 -12.20 3.16 26.55
CA VAL A 418 -10.74 3.24 26.39
C VAL A 418 -10.39 3.70 24.99
N LEU A 419 -10.89 3.03 23.94
CA LEU A 419 -10.65 3.42 22.55
C LEU A 419 -11.01 4.89 22.31
N SER A 420 -12.22 5.31 22.71
CA SER A 420 -12.70 6.68 22.54
C SER A 420 -11.80 7.74 23.14
N ARG A 421 -11.27 7.52 24.36
CA ARG A 421 -10.36 8.49 24.99
C ARG A 421 -9.11 8.71 24.15
N TRP A 422 -8.65 7.69 23.45
CA TRP A 422 -7.47 7.79 22.61
C TRP A 422 -7.76 8.40 21.25
N ILE A 423 -8.92 8.12 20.64
CA ILE A 423 -9.15 8.44 19.22
C ILE A 423 -10.12 9.61 18.97
N ASP A 424 -11.03 9.90 19.90
CA ASP A 424 -12.09 10.90 19.76
C ASP A 424 -11.82 12.21 20.53
N ALA A 425 -10.65 12.33 21.17
CA ALA A 425 -10.26 13.53 21.90
C ALA A 425 -8.85 13.97 21.52
N GLU A 426 -8.59 15.27 21.43
CA GLU A 426 -7.24 15.80 21.17
C GLU A 426 -6.30 15.57 22.36
N ALA A 427 -6.82 15.65 23.58
CA ALA A 427 -6.06 15.43 24.80
C ALA A 427 -5.44 14.02 24.83
N LEU A 428 -4.14 13.95 25.13
CA LEU A 428 -3.45 12.68 25.32
C LEU A 428 -3.89 12.03 26.65
N PRO A 429 -4.44 10.80 26.64
CA PRO A 429 -4.81 10.09 27.87
C PRO A 429 -3.59 9.77 28.75
N PRO A 430 -3.79 9.36 30.02
CA PRO A 430 -2.70 8.82 30.84
C PRO A 430 -2.01 7.64 30.16
N ARG A 431 -0.71 7.46 30.46
CA ARG A 431 0.06 6.34 29.91
C ARG A 431 -0.60 5.00 30.30
N PRO A 432 -0.81 4.10 29.32
CA PRO A 432 -1.41 2.79 29.57
C PRO A 432 -0.51 1.84 30.37
#